data_AF-A0A5C5VU09-F1
#
_entry.id   AF-A0A5C5VU09-F1
#
_cell.length_a   1.000
_cell.length_b   1.000
_cell.length_c   1.000
_cell.angle_alpha   90.00
_cell.angle_beta   90.00
_cell.angle_gamma   90.00
#
_symmetry.space_group_name_H-M   'P 1'
#
loop_
_entity.id
_entity.type
_entity.pdbx_description
1 polymer ?
#
loop_
_entity_poly.entity_id
_entity_poly.type
_entity_poly.pdbx_seq_one_letter_code
_entity_poly.pdbx_strand_id
1 'polypeptide(L)'
;MSLNLPDDAQCLRCGYTLHGLQVSRCPECGRPFDPADLRSYRLGPERKWIDFHTPPGRWHYAALLWLVMLDPMSQPAGGMNVPFGCFVLPILPLVGLFVTIDYLVRIAIRLTDSSRRASSPEKPARGRHRWVILPLCAILLISAGLTEWPLRLRFRLSRGALERAAKAALAGRPPHCPRLIGAYYVERVMVSGTVVEIVTGQSIIDPTGFEYNDAVTTGDAALAPKWRAVEW
;
A
#
# COMPACT_ATOMS: atom_id res chain seq x y z
N MET A 1 -46.90 -9.99 25.39
CA MET A 1 -45.47 -10.32 25.18
C MET A 1 -44.83 -9.11 24.54
N SER A 2 -43.85 -8.47 25.19
CA SER A 2 -43.06 -7.43 24.55
C SER A 2 -42.13 -8.04 23.51
N LEU A 3 -41.92 -7.35 22.39
CA LEU A 3 -40.93 -7.75 21.40
C LEU A 3 -39.53 -7.47 21.98
N ASN A 4 -38.65 -8.47 22.00
CA ASN A 4 -37.25 -8.31 22.42
C ASN A 4 -36.47 -7.59 21.29
N LEU A 5 -36.58 -6.27 21.25
CA LEU A 5 -35.85 -5.41 20.32
C LEU A 5 -34.71 -4.69 21.07
N PRO A 6 -33.57 -4.43 20.42
CA PRO A 6 -32.54 -3.55 20.96
C PRO A 6 -33.09 -2.16 21.30
N ASP A 7 -32.57 -1.54 22.37
CA ASP A 7 -33.00 -0.21 22.85
C ASP A 7 -32.85 0.89 21.79
N ASP A 8 -31.95 0.69 20.83
CA ASP A 8 -31.64 1.62 19.75
C ASP A 8 -32.36 1.29 18.42
N ALA A 9 -33.30 0.35 18.39
CA ALA A 9 -34.06 0.02 17.20
C ALA A 9 -34.99 1.19 16.79
N GLN A 10 -34.92 1.60 15.52
CA GLN A 10 -35.67 2.71 14.94
C GLN A 10 -36.36 2.30 13.64
N CYS A 11 -37.54 2.87 13.37
CA CYS A 11 -38.27 2.62 12.13
C CYS A 11 -37.48 3.11 10.90
N LEU A 12 -37.39 2.29 9.85
CA LEU A 12 -36.71 2.67 8.59
C LEU A 12 -37.34 3.86 7.86
N ARG A 13 -38.64 4.14 8.10
CA ARG A 13 -39.38 5.20 7.40
C ARG A 13 -39.33 6.52 8.14
N CYS A 14 -39.73 6.54 9.41
CA CYS A 14 -39.87 7.77 10.19
C CYS A 14 -38.81 7.96 11.29
N GLY A 15 -37.97 6.95 11.58
CA GLY A 15 -36.96 7.03 12.64
C GLY A 15 -37.50 6.83 14.07
N TYR A 16 -38.80 6.57 14.26
CA TYR A 16 -39.39 6.34 15.58
C TYR A 16 -38.76 5.13 16.30
N THR A 17 -38.45 5.28 17.59
CA THR A 17 -37.87 4.22 18.43
C THR A 17 -38.86 3.07 18.60
N LEU A 18 -38.46 1.86 18.24
CA LEU A 18 -39.30 0.66 18.27
C LEU A 18 -39.20 -0.13 19.59
N HIS A 19 -38.34 0.32 20.52
CA HIS A 19 -38.16 -0.31 21.82
C HIS A 19 -39.48 -0.35 22.64
N GLY A 20 -39.75 -1.49 23.27
CA GLY A 20 -40.89 -1.67 24.17
C GLY A 20 -42.27 -1.84 23.51
N LEU A 21 -42.36 -1.88 22.16
CA LEU A 21 -43.63 -2.09 21.47
C LEU A 21 -44.13 -3.54 21.62
N GLN A 22 -45.43 -3.70 21.83
CA GLN A 22 -46.09 -5.02 21.85
C GLN A 22 -46.52 -5.50 20.45
N VAL A 23 -46.58 -4.60 19.48
CA VAL A 23 -46.99 -4.89 18.11
C VAL A 23 -45.84 -4.65 17.13
N SER A 24 -45.72 -5.51 16.12
CA SER A 24 -44.70 -5.46 15.07
C SER A 24 -45.01 -4.43 13.97
N ARG A 25 -45.54 -3.26 14.39
CA ARG A 25 -45.85 -2.11 13.52
C ARG A 25 -45.41 -0.82 14.19
N CYS A 26 -44.87 0.09 13.40
CA CYS A 26 -44.53 1.42 13.86
C CYS A 26 -45.82 2.21 14.18
N PRO A 27 -45.95 2.80 15.38
CA PRO A 27 -47.16 3.56 15.76
C PRO A 27 -47.33 4.85 14.94
N GLU A 28 -46.22 5.47 14.52
CA GLU A 28 -46.26 6.72 13.75
C GLU A 28 -46.65 6.52 12.29
N CYS A 29 -46.09 5.52 11.61
CA CYS A 29 -46.25 5.36 10.16
C CYS A 29 -46.94 4.08 9.71
N GLY A 30 -47.32 3.21 10.65
CA GLY A 30 -47.99 1.93 10.39
C GLY A 30 -47.15 0.87 9.68
N ARG A 31 -45.89 1.16 9.35
CA ARG A 31 -44.99 0.25 8.63
C ARG A 31 -44.76 -1.02 9.46
N PRO A 32 -45.03 -2.22 8.92
CA PRO A 32 -44.68 -3.46 9.60
C PRO A 32 -43.16 -3.63 9.62
N PHE A 33 -42.66 -4.21 10.71
CA PHE A 33 -41.28 -4.63 10.84
C PHE A 33 -41.26 -6.04 11.45
N ASP A 34 -40.19 -6.79 11.21
CA ASP A 34 -40.02 -8.13 11.76
C ASP A 34 -38.87 -8.10 12.77
N PRO A 35 -39.13 -8.36 14.08
CA PRO A 35 -38.09 -8.43 15.10
C PRO A 35 -36.98 -9.45 14.79
N ALA A 36 -37.29 -10.51 14.03
CA ALA A 36 -36.32 -11.53 13.62
C ALA A 36 -35.49 -11.10 12.39
N ASP A 37 -35.91 -10.08 11.65
CA ASP A 37 -35.18 -9.55 10.49
C ASP A 37 -34.59 -8.16 10.77
N LEU A 38 -33.27 -8.14 10.99
CA LEU A 38 -32.47 -6.90 11.16
C LEU A 38 -32.56 -5.93 9.98
N ARG A 39 -33.03 -6.36 8.81
CA ARG A 39 -33.21 -5.48 7.63
C ARG A 39 -34.51 -4.71 7.66
N SER A 40 -35.42 -5.01 8.59
CA SER A 40 -36.74 -4.39 8.68
C SER A 40 -36.76 -3.10 9.54
N TYR A 41 -35.70 -2.85 10.31
CA TYR A 41 -35.49 -1.66 11.13
C TYR A 41 -34.06 -1.12 11.01
N ARG A 42 -33.82 0.10 11.48
CA ARG A 42 -32.50 0.73 11.58
C ARG A 42 -32.03 0.65 13.03
N LEU A 43 -30.77 0.33 13.25
CA LEU A 43 -30.14 0.46 14.58
C LEU A 43 -29.58 1.87 14.72
N GLY A 44 -29.55 2.41 15.94
CA GLY A 44 -29.28 3.80 16.23
C GLY A 44 -27.89 4.27 15.78
N PRO A 45 -27.63 5.60 15.84
CA PRO A 45 -26.41 6.21 15.34
C PRO A 45 -25.12 5.69 15.99
N GLU A 46 -25.18 5.05 17.16
CA GLU A 46 -24.02 4.42 17.82
C GLU A 46 -23.32 3.38 16.94
N ARG A 47 -24.04 2.71 16.03
CA ARG A 47 -23.41 1.78 15.06
C ARG A 47 -22.59 2.46 13.97
N LYS A 48 -22.78 3.76 13.70
CA LYS A 48 -21.99 4.47 12.68
C LYS A 48 -20.51 4.56 13.04
N TRP A 49 -20.17 4.56 14.33
CA TRP A 49 -18.78 4.49 14.79
C TRP A 49 -18.17 3.11 14.48
N ILE A 50 -18.95 2.03 14.61
CA ILE A 50 -18.52 0.68 14.23
C ILE A 50 -18.32 0.58 12.72
N ASP A 51 -19.18 1.23 11.93
CA ASP A 51 -19.01 1.32 10.48
C ASP A 51 -17.79 2.17 10.09
N PHE A 52 -17.45 3.22 10.83
CA PHE A 52 -16.20 3.97 10.62
C PHE A 52 -14.95 3.09 10.87
N HIS A 53 -15.08 2.11 11.77
CA HIS A 53 -14.05 1.10 12.01
C HIS A 53 -14.14 -0.14 11.10
N THR A 54 -15.10 -0.20 10.16
CA THR A 54 -15.05 -1.24 9.12
C THR A 54 -13.77 -1.09 8.28
N PRO A 55 -13.20 -2.21 7.82
CA PRO A 55 -11.90 -2.19 7.16
C PRO A 55 -11.91 -1.23 5.97
N PRO A 56 -10.78 -0.55 5.72
CA PRO A 56 -10.64 0.43 4.66
C PRO A 56 -11.29 -0.04 3.35
N GLY A 57 -12.16 0.80 2.78
CA GLY A 57 -12.76 0.54 1.47
C GLY A 57 -11.72 0.49 0.35
N ARG A 58 -12.15 0.14 -0.88
CA ARG A 58 -11.29 0.06 -2.08
C ARG A 58 -10.40 1.31 -2.28
N TRP A 59 -10.87 2.48 -1.86
CA TRP A 59 -10.14 3.74 -1.94
C TRP A 59 -8.89 3.83 -1.06
N HIS A 60 -8.92 3.24 0.13
CA HIS A 60 -7.73 3.20 1.00
C HIS A 60 -6.66 2.26 0.42
N TYR A 61 -7.07 1.15 -0.19
CA TYR A 61 -6.14 0.30 -0.94
C TYR A 61 -5.54 1.04 -2.13
N ALA A 62 -6.36 1.79 -2.87
CA ALA A 62 -5.86 2.63 -3.96
C ALA A 62 -4.88 3.71 -3.47
N ALA A 63 -5.15 4.34 -2.31
CA ALA A 63 -4.25 5.34 -1.72
C ALA A 63 -2.93 4.73 -1.23
N LEU A 64 -2.97 3.58 -0.55
CA LEU A 64 -1.77 2.83 -0.14
C LEU A 64 -0.96 2.37 -1.35
N LEU A 65 -1.63 1.82 -2.36
CA LEU A 65 -0.96 1.38 -3.60
C LEU A 65 -0.38 2.56 -4.37
N TRP A 66 -1.07 3.71 -4.38
CA TRP A 66 -0.56 4.94 -4.97
C TRP A 66 0.67 5.48 -4.22
N LEU A 67 0.64 5.50 -2.88
CA LEU A 67 1.80 5.84 -2.04
C LEU A 67 2.99 4.90 -2.26
N VAL A 68 2.73 3.59 -2.34
CA VAL A 68 3.75 2.57 -2.66
C VAL A 68 4.29 2.72 -4.08
N MET A 69 3.48 3.21 -5.03
CA MET A 69 3.88 3.43 -6.42
C MET A 69 4.59 4.76 -6.63
N LEU A 70 4.44 5.73 -5.73
CA LEU A 70 5.19 6.98 -5.76
C LEU A 70 6.65 6.80 -5.30
N ASP A 71 6.89 5.89 -4.36
CA ASP A 71 8.23 5.57 -3.84
C ASP A 71 9.24 5.11 -4.92
N PRO A 72 8.90 4.21 -5.87
CA PRO A 72 9.80 3.85 -6.97
C PRO A 72 9.90 4.91 -8.07
N MET A 73 9.11 6.00 -8.01
CA MET A 73 9.32 7.18 -8.86
C MET A 73 10.27 8.20 -8.23
N SER A 74 10.67 8.02 -6.96
CA SER A 74 11.37 9.06 -6.21
C SER A 74 12.84 8.83 -5.89
N GLN A 75 13.55 7.80 -6.38
CA GLN A 75 14.99 7.86 -6.72
C GLN A 75 15.66 6.48 -6.96
N PRO A 76 16.65 6.39 -7.87
CA PRO A 76 17.66 5.35 -7.85
C PRO A 76 18.74 5.61 -6.78
N ALA A 77 19.26 4.51 -6.25
CA ALA A 77 20.19 4.41 -5.13
C ALA A 77 21.40 5.36 -5.22
N GLY A 78 21.63 6.17 -4.18
CA GLY A 78 22.86 6.94 -4.02
C GLY A 78 22.75 8.08 -3.01
N GLY A 79 21.89 9.05 -3.30
CA GLY A 79 21.76 10.25 -2.47
C GLY A 79 20.61 10.15 -1.49
N MET A 80 20.90 9.94 -0.20
CA MET A 80 20.02 10.48 0.84
C MET A 80 19.99 12.00 0.65
N ASN A 81 19.01 12.49 -0.10
CA ASN A 81 18.74 13.91 -0.25
C ASN A 81 18.49 14.48 1.16
N VAL A 82 19.50 15.13 1.72
CA VAL A 82 19.51 15.68 3.08
C VAL A 82 18.25 16.50 3.40
N PRO A 83 17.69 17.36 2.50
CA PRO A 83 16.45 18.06 2.83
C PRO A 83 15.24 17.12 2.86
N PHE A 84 15.14 16.16 1.94
CA PHE A 84 13.99 15.25 1.88
C PHE A 84 14.02 14.24 3.04
N GLY A 85 15.20 13.73 3.39
CA GLY A 85 15.43 12.96 4.60
C GLY A 85 15.00 13.73 5.84
N CYS A 86 15.45 14.96 6.04
CA CYS A 86 15.11 15.75 7.23
C CYS A 86 13.60 15.99 7.43
N PHE A 87 12.80 16.08 6.36
CA PHE A 87 11.35 16.23 6.49
C PHE A 87 10.60 14.90 6.52
N VAL A 88 11.02 13.91 5.73
CA VAL A 88 10.32 12.62 5.63
C VAL A 88 10.67 11.67 6.77
N LEU A 89 11.94 11.62 7.22
CA LEU A 89 12.35 10.76 8.33
C LEU A 89 11.57 11.00 9.63
N PRO A 90 11.22 12.24 10.05
CA PRO A 90 10.40 12.44 11.25
C PRO A 90 8.91 12.24 10.98
N ILE A 91 8.43 12.45 9.75
CA ILE A 91 7.01 12.26 9.41
C ILE A 91 6.66 10.77 9.30
N LEU A 92 7.56 9.94 8.77
CA LEU A 92 7.34 8.49 8.62
C LEU A 92 7.01 7.77 9.94
N PRO A 93 7.75 7.95 11.06
CA PRO A 93 7.43 7.33 12.33
C PRO A 93 6.15 7.90 12.94
N LEU A 94 5.83 9.18 12.70
CA LEU A 94 4.55 9.75 13.13
C LEU A 94 3.38 9.10 12.37
N VAL A 95 3.46 8.99 11.05
CA VAL A 95 2.45 8.29 10.24
C VAL A 95 2.36 6.81 10.65
N GLY A 96 3.50 6.14 10.83
CA GLY A 96 3.57 4.77 11.31
C GLY A 96 2.92 4.60 12.69
N LEU A 97 3.17 5.53 13.61
CA LEU A 97 2.55 5.55 14.94
C LEU A 97 1.03 5.73 14.85
N PHE A 98 0.55 6.68 14.05
CA PHE A 98 -0.90 6.91 13.83
C PHE A 98 -1.59 5.66 13.26
N VAL A 99 -0.99 5.05 12.24
CA VAL A 99 -1.51 3.82 11.62
C VAL A 99 -1.49 2.66 12.61
N THR A 100 -0.44 2.54 13.42
CA THR A 100 -0.33 1.50 14.45
C THR A 100 -1.38 1.70 15.54
N ILE A 101 -1.59 2.92 16.02
CA ILE A 101 -2.61 3.25 17.03
C ILE A 101 -4.01 2.93 16.49
N ASP A 102 -4.36 3.38 15.28
CA ASP A 102 -5.65 3.04 14.65
C ASP A 102 -5.84 1.53 14.57
N TYR A 103 -4.81 0.79 14.17
CA TYR A 103 -4.87 -0.67 14.09
C TYR A 103 -5.05 -1.34 15.46
N LEU A 104 -4.33 -0.88 16.50
CA LEU A 104 -4.47 -1.36 17.87
C LEU A 104 -5.87 -1.10 18.44
N VAL A 105 -6.42 0.10 18.22
CA VAL A 105 -7.78 0.46 18.61
C VAL A 105 -8.79 -0.48 17.96
N ARG A 106 -8.63 -0.76 16.66
CA ARG A 106 -9.52 -1.68 15.95
C ARG A 106 -9.40 -3.13 16.43
N ILE A 107 -8.19 -3.60 16.76
CA ILE A 107 -7.98 -4.90 17.40
C ILE A 107 -8.69 -4.94 18.76
N ALA A 108 -8.55 -3.91 19.58
CA ALA A 108 -9.18 -3.83 20.89
C ALA A 108 -10.71 -3.90 20.79
N ILE A 109 -11.32 -3.13 19.87
CA ILE A 109 -12.77 -3.17 19.59
C ILE A 109 -13.21 -4.56 19.14
N ARG A 110 -12.42 -5.23 18.29
CA ARG A 110 -12.71 -6.59 17.83
C ARG A 110 -12.67 -7.61 18.96
N LEU A 111 -11.68 -7.51 19.85
CA LEU A 111 -11.55 -8.41 21.00
C LEU A 111 -12.72 -8.22 21.97
N THR A 112 -13.14 -6.96 22.22
CA THR A 112 -14.29 -6.67 23.09
C THR A 112 -15.64 -7.05 22.46
N ASP A 113 -15.79 -6.95 21.13
CA ASP A 113 -17.00 -7.40 20.43
C ASP A 113 -17.06 -8.94 20.30
N SER A 114 -15.90 -9.61 20.19
CA SER A 114 -15.84 -11.07 20.09
C SER A 114 -16.39 -11.78 21.34
N SER A 115 -16.22 -11.19 22.52
CA SER A 115 -16.80 -11.73 23.76
C SER A 115 -18.32 -11.62 23.76
N ARG A 116 -18.88 -10.56 23.16
CA ARG A 116 -20.33 -10.36 23.03
C ARG A 116 -20.96 -11.27 21.97
N ARG A 117 -20.21 -11.64 20.92
CA ARG A 117 -20.69 -12.51 19.84
C ARG A 117 -20.57 -14.01 20.09
N ALA A 118 -19.84 -14.44 21.13
CA ALA A 118 -19.72 -15.85 21.49
C ALA A 118 -21.08 -16.54 21.76
N SER A 119 -22.14 -15.76 22.02
CA SER A 119 -23.51 -16.21 22.26
C SER A 119 -24.41 -16.24 21.02
N SER A 120 -23.96 -15.77 19.84
CA SER A 120 -24.79 -15.75 18.63
C SER A 120 -24.29 -16.76 17.58
N PRO A 121 -25.15 -17.67 17.07
CA PRO A 121 -24.80 -18.61 16.02
C PRO A 121 -24.71 -17.90 14.65
N GLU A 122 -23.64 -17.13 14.43
CA GLU A 122 -23.45 -16.37 13.18
C GLU A 122 -22.57 -17.08 12.14
N LYS A 123 -23.00 -16.90 10.89
CA LYS A 123 -22.46 -17.39 9.62
C LYS A 123 -20.96 -17.10 9.44
N PRO A 124 -20.22 -17.94 8.67
CA PRO A 124 -18.78 -17.80 8.47
C PRO A 124 -18.39 -16.41 7.96
N ALA A 125 -17.51 -15.76 8.71
CA ALA A 125 -17.07 -14.38 8.53
C ALA A 125 -16.25 -14.18 7.25
N ARG A 126 -16.93 -14.02 6.10
CA ARG A 126 -16.34 -13.51 4.85
C ARG A 126 -15.88 -12.07 5.07
N GLY A 127 -14.63 -11.88 5.48
CA GLY A 127 -14.04 -10.54 5.67
C GLY A 127 -12.80 -10.48 6.58
N ARG A 128 -12.37 -11.60 7.17
CA ARG A 128 -11.26 -11.63 8.13
C ARG A 128 -9.90 -11.26 7.52
N HIS A 129 -9.67 -11.55 6.23
CA HIS A 129 -8.37 -11.30 5.58
C HIS A 129 -8.05 -9.83 5.31
N ARG A 130 -9.04 -8.94 5.30
CA ARG A 130 -8.82 -7.51 4.96
C ARG A 130 -7.90 -6.79 5.95
N TRP A 131 -7.82 -7.29 7.18
CA TRP A 131 -7.00 -6.76 8.27
C TRP A 131 -5.51 -7.04 8.09
N VAL A 132 -5.14 -8.13 7.41
CA VAL A 132 -3.74 -8.53 7.22
C VAL A 132 -3.04 -7.71 6.13
N ILE A 133 -3.81 -7.11 5.22
CA ILE A 133 -3.25 -6.44 4.04
C ILE A 133 -2.45 -5.20 4.44
N LEU A 134 -2.97 -4.37 5.36
CA LEU A 134 -2.29 -3.14 5.77
C LEU A 134 -0.93 -3.37 6.47
N PRO A 135 -0.81 -4.26 7.47
CA PRO A 135 0.49 -4.57 8.05
C PRO A 135 1.43 -5.23 7.02
N LEU A 136 0.90 -6.06 6.11
CA LEU A 136 1.70 -6.62 5.03
C LEU A 136 2.26 -5.52 4.09
N CYS A 137 1.43 -4.55 3.70
CA CYS A 137 1.87 -3.39 2.91
C CYS A 137 2.93 -2.57 3.65
N ALA A 138 2.74 -2.31 4.95
CA ALA A 138 3.72 -1.58 5.77
C ALA A 138 5.05 -2.33 5.86
N ILE A 139 5.03 -3.65 6.08
CA ILE A 139 6.22 -4.49 6.10
C ILE A 139 6.93 -4.46 4.73
N LEU A 140 6.18 -4.53 3.62
CA LEU A 140 6.76 -4.47 2.28
C LEU A 140 7.41 -3.11 1.99
N LEU A 141 6.81 -2.00 2.42
CA LEU A 141 7.37 -0.66 2.31
C LEU A 141 8.66 -0.50 3.12
N ILE A 142 8.62 -0.89 4.39
CA ILE A 142 9.81 -0.84 5.27
C ILE A 142 10.93 -1.71 4.70
N SER A 143 10.59 -2.93 4.24
CA SER A 143 11.54 -3.83 3.60
C SER A 143 12.13 -3.25 2.32
N ALA A 144 11.31 -2.60 1.48
CA ALA A 144 11.75 -1.92 0.26
C ALA A 144 12.76 -0.82 0.56
N GLY A 145 12.48 0.05 1.54
CA GLY A 145 13.38 1.13 1.95
C GLY A 145 14.69 0.66 2.59
N LEU A 146 14.67 -0.47 3.32
CA LEU A 146 15.86 -0.98 4.02
C LEU A 146 16.80 -1.84 3.17
N THR A 147 16.30 -2.52 2.14
CA THR A 147 17.08 -3.58 1.45
C THR A 147 17.28 -3.37 -0.04
N GLU A 148 16.77 -2.27 -0.61
CA GLU A 148 16.81 -1.94 -2.05
C GLU A 148 16.33 -3.10 -2.96
N TRP A 149 15.60 -4.08 -2.40
CA TRP A 149 15.18 -5.26 -3.14
C TRP A 149 14.31 -4.94 -4.36
N PRO A 150 13.47 -3.89 -4.39
CA PRO A 150 12.71 -3.54 -5.59
C PRO A 150 13.63 -3.11 -6.74
N LEU A 151 14.69 -2.34 -6.44
CA LEU A 151 15.69 -1.94 -7.43
C LEU A 151 16.41 -3.17 -7.97
N ARG A 152 16.86 -4.07 -7.10
CA ARG A 152 17.51 -5.34 -7.49
C ARG A 152 16.59 -6.23 -8.32
N LEU A 153 15.32 -6.31 -7.97
CA LEU A 153 14.33 -7.09 -8.72
C LEU A 153 14.10 -6.48 -10.11
N ARG A 154 13.84 -5.17 -10.19
CA ARG A 154 13.64 -4.45 -11.46
C ARG A 154 14.88 -4.54 -12.35
N PHE A 155 16.07 -4.43 -11.77
CA PHE A 155 17.35 -4.61 -12.45
C PHE A 155 17.48 -6.05 -12.97
N ARG A 156 17.24 -7.06 -12.13
CA ARG A 156 17.31 -8.47 -12.51
C ARG A 156 16.38 -8.81 -13.69
N LEU A 157 15.16 -8.26 -13.69
CA LEU A 157 14.21 -8.41 -14.79
C LEU A 157 14.66 -7.71 -16.08
N SER A 158 15.39 -6.60 -15.96
CA SER A 158 15.86 -5.79 -17.11
C SER A 158 17.28 -6.12 -17.57
N ARG A 159 18.02 -6.92 -16.81
CA ARG A 159 19.47 -7.15 -16.96
C ARG A 159 19.84 -7.57 -18.38
N GLY A 160 19.13 -8.53 -18.97
CA GLY A 160 19.44 -8.99 -20.33
C GLY A 160 19.25 -7.92 -21.40
N ALA A 161 18.31 -6.99 -21.23
CA ALA A 161 18.11 -5.88 -22.16
C ALA A 161 19.22 -4.81 -21.99
N LEU A 162 19.60 -4.50 -20.75
CA LEU A 162 20.67 -3.58 -20.43
C LEU A 162 22.04 -4.10 -20.92
N GLU A 163 22.34 -5.40 -20.73
CA GLU A 163 23.59 -6.01 -21.21
C GLU A 163 23.70 -5.98 -22.74
N ARG A 164 22.60 -6.22 -23.47
CA ARG A 164 22.59 -6.07 -24.93
C ARG A 164 22.86 -4.64 -25.36
N ALA A 165 22.26 -3.66 -24.67
CA ALA A 165 22.49 -2.25 -24.95
C ALA A 165 23.95 -1.85 -24.66
N ALA A 166 24.51 -2.30 -23.54
CA ALA A 166 25.91 -2.03 -23.18
C ALA A 166 26.89 -2.65 -24.18
N LYS A 167 26.69 -3.93 -24.55
CA LYS A 167 27.52 -4.60 -25.57
C LYS A 167 27.41 -3.95 -26.95
N ALA A 168 26.21 -3.50 -27.34
CA ALA A 168 26.03 -2.76 -28.59
C ALA A 168 26.80 -1.43 -28.57
N ALA A 169 26.76 -0.71 -27.45
CA ALA A 169 27.52 0.52 -27.27
C ALA A 169 29.04 0.29 -27.34
N LEU A 170 29.58 -0.74 -26.66
CA LEU A 170 30.99 -1.14 -26.76
C LEU A 170 31.40 -1.52 -28.20
N ALA A 171 30.48 -2.10 -28.97
CA ALA A 171 30.69 -2.42 -30.38
C ALA A 171 30.56 -1.21 -31.34
N GLY A 172 30.56 0.02 -30.82
CA GLY A 172 30.43 1.26 -31.60
C GLY A 172 29.03 1.50 -32.15
N ARG A 173 28.01 0.80 -31.63
CA ARG A 173 26.61 0.90 -32.04
C ARG A 173 25.72 1.26 -30.85
N PRO A 174 25.90 2.44 -30.23
CA PRO A 174 25.07 2.85 -29.11
C PRO A 174 23.60 2.93 -29.55
N PRO A 175 22.65 2.52 -28.70
CA PRO A 175 21.24 2.64 -29.01
C PRO A 175 20.83 4.11 -29.14
N HIS A 176 19.86 4.40 -30.01
CA HIS A 176 19.22 5.72 -30.04
C HIS A 176 18.47 5.97 -28.73
N CYS A 177 18.74 7.09 -28.10
CA CYS A 177 18.09 7.55 -26.86
C CYS A 177 17.43 8.93 -27.09
N PRO A 178 16.37 9.28 -26.34
CA PRO A 178 15.83 8.54 -25.18
C PRO A 178 14.91 7.38 -25.58
N ARG A 179 14.95 6.26 -24.82
CA ARG A 179 14.06 5.11 -25.05
C ARG A 179 13.91 4.20 -23.83
N LEU A 180 12.87 3.36 -23.83
CA LEU A 180 12.72 2.30 -22.83
C LEU A 180 13.65 1.09 -23.14
N ILE A 181 14.50 0.69 -22.19
CA ILE A 181 15.34 -0.51 -22.23
C ILE A 181 15.00 -1.39 -21.02
N GLY A 182 14.25 -2.48 -21.27
CA GLY A 182 13.68 -3.28 -20.19
C GLY A 182 12.63 -2.49 -19.41
N ALA A 183 12.76 -2.43 -18.08
CA ALA A 183 11.91 -1.62 -17.22
C ALA A 183 12.47 -0.21 -16.96
N TYR A 184 13.53 0.23 -17.66
CA TYR A 184 14.16 1.54 -17.42
C TYR A 184 13.99 2.47 -18.62
N TYR A 185 13.66 3.72 -18.36
CA TYR A 185 13.72 4.78 -19.38
C TYR A 185 15.17 5.27 -19.42
N VAL A 186 15.85 5.09 -20.55
CA VAL A 186 17.27 5.44 -20.73
C VAL A 186 17.36 6.73 -21.51
N GLU A 187 17.97 7.74 -20.92
CA GLU A 187 18.13 9.08 -21.50
C GLU A 187 19.35 9.17 -22.41
N ARG A 188 20.47 8.58 -21.98
CA ARG A 188 21.73 8.59 -22.73
C ARG A 188 22.58 7.36 -22.37
N VAL A 189 23.42 6.96 -23.32
CA VAL A 189 24.42 5.91 -23.15
C VAL A 189 25.77 6.48 -23.56
N MET A 190 26.73 6.48 -22.65
CA MET A 190 28.09 6.99 -22.87
C MET A 190 29.09 5.85 -22.77
N VAL A 191 30.18 5.93 -23.53
CA VAL A 191 31.24 4.90 -23.55
C VAL A 191 32.56 5.58 -23.23
N SER A 192 33.19 5.14 -22.15
CA SER A 192 34.46 5.65 -21.64
C SER A 192 35.45 4.48 -21.53
N GLY A 193 36.13 4.16 -22.64
CA GLY A 193 37.01 3.00 -22.72
C GLY A 193 36.23 1.68 -22.66
N THR A 194 36.44 0.89 -21.61
CA THR A 194 35.74 -0.39 -21.37
C THR A 194 34.48 -0.26 -20.51
N VAL A 195 34.17 0.96 -20.09
CA VAL A 195 33.04 1.29 -19.22
C VAL A 195 31.91 1.89 -20.05
N VAL A 196 30.70 1.37 -19.87
CA VAL A 196 29.47 1.93 -20.45
C VAL A 196 28.59 2.48 -19.34
N GLU A 197 28.25 3.75 -19.49
CA GLU A 197 27.38 4.47 -18.56
C GLU A 197 25.99 4.58 -19.18
N ILE A 198 25.00 3.97 -18.53
CA ILE A 198 23.59 4.00 -18.95
C ILE A 198 22.83 4.91 -17.99
N VAL A 199 22.51 6.11 -18.42
CA VAL A 199 21.82 7.11 -17.60
C VAL A 199 20.31 6.91 -17.74
N THR A 200 19.63 6.69 -16.62
CA THR A 200 18.20 6.35 -16.57
C THR A 200 17.30 7.45 -16.04
N GLY A 201 17.89 8.59 -15.66
CA GLY A 201 17.17 9.74 -15.15
C GLY A 201 18.11 10.72 -14.46
N GLN A 202 17.51 11.77 -13.89
CA GLN A 202 18.19 12.72 -13.04
C GLN A 202 17.69 12.55 -11.59
N SER A 203 18.63 12.55 -10.64
CA SER A 203 18.36 12.93 -9.25
C SER A 203 18.10 14.45 -9.21
N ILE A 204 17.93 15.02 -8.02
CA ILE A 204 17.71 16.47 -7.87
C ILE A 204 18.88 17.29 -8.43
N ILE A 205 20.09 16.74 -8.37
CA ILE A 205 21.34 17.44 -8.72
C ILE A 205 22.12 16.64 -9.77
N ASP A 206 22.21 15.32 -9.59
CA ASP A 206 23.14 14.48 -10.32
C ASP A 206 22.43 13.45 -11.22
N PRO A 207 22.91 13.19 -12.45
CA PRO A 207 22.40 12.09 -13.26
C PRO A 207 22.62 10.75 -12.56
N THR A 208 21.69 9.82 -12.76
CA THR A 208 21.72 8.51 -12.11
C THR A 208 21.50 7.38 -13.10
N GLY A 209 22.10 6.23 -12.82
CA GLY A 209 21.99 5.10 -13.73
C GLY A 209 22.87 3.92 -13.37
N PHE A 210 23.37 3.27 -14.41
CA PHE A 210 24.12 2.03 -14.29
C PHE A 210 25.44 2.13 -15.02
N GLU A 211 26.48 1.64 -14.36
CA GLU A 211 27.79 1.43 -14.96
C GLU A 211 27.93 -0.06 -15.31
N TYR A 212 28.31 -0.34 -16.56
CA TYR A 212 28.68 -1.66 -17.04
C TYR A 212 30.16 -1.68 -17.38
N ASN A 213 30.93 -2.56 -16.75
CA ASN A 213 32.36 -2.75 -17.04
C ASN A 213 32.65 -4.20 -17.43
N ASP A 214 32.98 -4.43 -18.70
CA ASP A 214 33.17 -5.79 -19.21
C ASP A 214 34.44 -6.47 -18.65
N ALA A 215 35.41 -5.67 -18.20
CA ALA A 215 36.68 -6.15 -17.66
C ALA A 215 36.58 -6.69 -16.22
N VAL A 216 35.51 -6.36 -15.48
CA VAL A 216 35.35 -6.78 -14.08
C VAL A 216 34.61 -8.12 -14.00
N THR A 217 35.34 -9.21 -13.81
CA THR A 217 34.73 -10.55 -13.67
C THR A 217 34.22 -10.86 -12.27
N THR A 218 34.89 -10.35 -11.23
CA THR A 218 34.60 -10.63 -9.81
C THR A 218 35.14 -9.48 -8.97
N GLY A 219 34.27 -8.56 -8.56
CA GLY A 219 34.57 -7.45 -7.67
C GLY A 219 33.29 -7.00 -6.97
N ASP A 220 33.39 -6.04 -6.04
CA ASP A 220 32.33 -5.46 -5.20
C ASP A 220 31.17 -4.83 -5.98
N ALA A 221 30.49 -5.66 -6.77
CA ALA A 221 29.41 -5.25 -7.62
C ALA A 221 28.14 -5.21 -6.78
N ALA A 222 27.61 -4.00 -6.59
CA ALA A 222 26.46 -3.76 -5.73
C ALA A 222 25.16 -4.42 -6.25
N LEU A 223 25.06 -4.69 -7.57
CA LEU A 223 23.85 -5.22 -8.21
C LEU A 223 24.02 -6.63 -8.83
N ALA A 224 25.04 -6.82 -9.66
CA ALA A 224 25.36 -8.08 -10.33
C ALA A 224 26.79 -8.02 -10.88
N PRO A 225 27.44 -9.15 -11.23
CA PRO A 225 28.76 -9.11 -11.85
C PRO A 225 28.77 -8.16 -13.06
N LYS A 226 29.78 -7.28 -13.14
CA LYS A 226 29.96 -6.20 -14.14
C LYS A 226 29.07 -4.96 -13.98
N TRP A 227 28.12 -4.97 -13.04
CA TRP A 227 27.12 -3.92 -12.90
C TRP A 227 27.19 -3.20 -11.56
N ARG A 228 27.20 -1.87 -11.62
CA ARG A 228 27.13 -0.99 -10.45
C ARG A 228 26.06 0.08 -10.67
N ALA A 229 25.28 0.38 -9.63
CA ALA A 229 24.46 1.59 -9.59
C ALA A 229 25.38 2.77 -9.28
N VAL A 230 25.27 3.84 -10.07
CA VAL A 230 26.11 5.02 -9.94
C VAL A 230 25.27 6.30 -10.00
N GLU A 231 25.70 7.27 -9.21
CA GLU A 231 25.27 8.66 -9.23
C GLU A 231 26.51 9.46 -9.60
N TRP A 232 26.41 10.28 -10.66
CA TRP A 232 27.55 10.97 -11.29
C TRP A 232 27.61 12.43 -10.91
#